data_AF-A0A482V027-F1
#
_entry.id   AF-A0A482V027-F1
#
_cell.length_a   1.000
_cell.length_b   1.000
_cell.length_c   1.000
_cell.angle_alpha   90.00
_cell.angle_beta   90.00
_cell.angle_gamma   90.00
#
_symmetry.space_group_name_H-M   'P 1'
#
loop_
_entity.id
_entity.type
_entity.pdbx_description
1 polymer ?
#
loop_
_entity_poly.entity_id
_entity_poly.type
_entity_poly.pdbx_seq_one_letter_code
_entity_poly.pdbx_strand_id
1 'polypeptide(L)'
;MAGFAEQPKTSVLHMSSLFHTFILCQLWTVYLEQSLNTNMPITEAYNITMNILFEFWGKVTPCILQLIQQSKMLSEIVSLHFLSMLEALLECHSTFVAKLLPLWTPVLCSNHIQLPGHLQ
;
A
#
# COMPACT_ATOMS: atom_id res chain seq x y z
N MET A 1 32.24 -27.57 -11.21
CA MET A 1 32.65 -26.75 -10.06
C MET A 1 32.29 -25.31 -10.35
N ALA A 2 31.53 -24.72 -9.43
CA ALA A 2 31.29 -23.30 -9.18
C ALA A 2 31.03 -22.35 -10.38
N GLY A 3 29.79 -21.87 -10.44
CA GLY A 3 29.38 -20.62 -11.09
C GLY A 3 28.05 -20.12 -10.52
N PHE A 4 27.81 -20.35 -9.22
CA PHE A 4 26.62 -19.97 -8.46
C PHE A 4 26.82 -18.60 -7.76
N ALA A 5 27.47 -17.68 -8.46
CA ALA A 5 27.63 -16.30 -8.06
C ALA A 5 27.19 -15.44 -9.25
N GLU A 6 26.45 -14.35 -9.00
CA GLU A 6 26.10 -13.27 -9.94
C GLU A 6 24.59 -12.99 -10.19
N GLN A 7 23.67 -13.30 -9.26
CA GLN A 7 22.34 -12.63 -9.24
C GLN A 7 21.97 -11.81 -7.97
N PRO A 8 22.84 -10.94 -7.42
CA PRO A 8 22.42 -9.97 -6.40
C PRO A 8 21.98 -8.59 -6.94
N LYS A 9 22.16 -8.27 -8.23
CA LYS A 9 21.92 -6.90 -8.75
C LYS A 9 20.46 -6.61 -9.10
N THR A 10 19.67 -7.61 -9.49
CA THR A 10 18.25 -7.45 -9.84
C THR A 10 17.35 -7.36 -8.60
N SER A 11 17.73 -8.03 -7.51
CA SER A 11 16.97 -8.00 -6.26
C SER A 11 16.96 -6.60 -5.63
N VAL A 12 18.10 -5.93 -5.51
CA VAL A 12 18.19 -4.56 -4.96
C VAL A 12 17.38 -3.56 -5.78
N LEU A 13 17.44 -3.65 -7.12
CA LEU A 13 16.63 -2.81 -8.00
C LEU A 13 15.13 -3.09 -7.85
N HIS A 14 14.73 -4.37 -7.74
CA HIS A 14 13.33 -4.75 -7.55
C HIS A 14 12.79 -4.30 -6.17
N MET A 15 13.64 -4.34 -5.13
CA MET A 15 13.31 -3.77 -3.82
C MET A 15 13.10 -2.25 -3.93
N SER A 16 13.97 -1.54 -4.67
CA SER A 16 13.82 -0.10 -4.88
C SER A 16 12.56 0.24 -5.68
N SER A 17 12.19 -0.55 -6.69
CA SER A 17 11.00 -0.28 -7.50
C SER A 17 9.71 -0.52 -6.72
N LEU A 18 9.61 -1.60 -5.94
CA LEU A 18 8.45 -1.85 -5.09
C LEU A 18 8.25 -0.74 -4.06
N PHE A 19 9.34 -0.30 -3.43
CA PHE A 19 9.33 0.85 -2.54
C PHE A 19 8.77 2.11 -3.22
N HIS A 20 9.27 2.47 -4.41
CA HIS A 20 8.77 3.62 -5.15
C HIS A 20 7.30 3.47 -5.58
N THR A 21 6.85 2.26 -5.90
CA THR A 21 5.44 1.99 -6.19
C THR A 21 4.55 2.29 -4.99
N PHE A 22 4.94 1.88 -3.78
CA PHE A 22 4.18 2.18 -2.56
C PHE A 22 4.17 3.67 -2.22
N ILE A 23 5.29 4.38 -2.40
CA ILE A 23 5.32 5.85 -2.28
C ILE A 23 4.34 6.50 -3.26
N LEU A 24 4.29 6.04 -4.51
CA LEU A 24 3.37 6.59 -5.50
C LEU A 24 1.90 6.34 -5.11
N CYS A 25 1.59 5.15 -4.58
CA CYS A 25 0.24 4.84 -4.07
C CYS A 25 -0.15 5.76 -2.91
N GLN A 26 0.78 6.01 -1.99
CA GLN A 26 0.60 6.95 -0.88
C GLN A 26 0.36 8.37 -1.39
N LEU A 27 1.26 8.89 -2.23
CA LEU A 27 1.18 10.25 -2.78
C LEU A 27 -0.13 10.46 -3.54
N TRP A 28 -0.53 9.50 -4.37
CA TRP A 28 -1.79 9.57 -5.10
C TRP A 28 -2.99 9.66 -4.16
N THR A 29 -3.01 8.83 -3.11
CA THR A 29 -4.08 8.81 -2.11
C THR A 29 -4.18 10.15 -1.38
N VAL A 30 -3.06 10.64 -0.84
CA VAL A 30 -3.03 11.91 -0.10
C VAL A 30 -3.33 13.10 -1.01
N TYR A 31 -2.79 13.14 -2.22
CA TYR A 31 -3.04 14.22 -3.18
C TYR A 31 -4.53 14.38 -3.46
N LEU A 32 -5.24 13.27 -3.71
CA LEU A 32 -6.67 13.28 -3.95
C LEU A 32 -7.46 13.72 -2.71
N GLU A 33 -7.11 13.26 -1.53
CA GLU A 33 -7.78 13.70 -0.30
C GLU A 33 -7.54 15.19 0.01
N GLN A 34 -6.32 15.69 -0.18
CA GLN A 34 -6.00 17.10 0.05
C GLN A 34 -6.65 18.04 -0.98
N SER A 35 -6.92 17.55 -2.20
CA SER A 35 -7.67 18.32 -3.21
C SER A 35 -9.10 18.67 -2.78
N LEU A 36 -9.65 17.89 -1.84
CA LEU A 36 -10.97 18.12 -1.24
C LEU A 36 -10.92 19.08 -0.05
N ASN A 37 -9.81 19.16 0.69
CA ASN A 37 -9.70 20.02 1.88
C ASN A 37 -9.68 21.52 1.54
N THR A 38 -9.35 21.90 0.30
CA THR A 38 -9.34 23.28 -0.16
C THR A 38 -10.70 23.79 -0.62
N ASN A 39 -11.69 22.90 -0.82
CA ASN A 39 -13.03 23.26 -1.25
C ASN A 39 -14.04 22.76 -0.20
N MET A 40 -14.88 23.67 0.32
CA MET A 40 -16.04 23.34 1.18
C MET A 40 -16.82 22.14 0.58
N PRO A 41 -17.41 21.21 1.37
CA PRO A 41 -17.77 19.89 0.86
C PRO A 41 -18.88 19.97 -0.17
N ILE A 42 -18.51 20.08 -1.44
CA ILE A 42 -19.37 19.79 -2.57
C ILE A 42 -19.44 18.27 -2.58
N THR A 43 -20.56 17.73 -2.10
CA THR A 43 -20.79 16.29 -1.92
C THR A 43 -20.48 15.49 -3.19
N GLU A 44 -20.71 16.09 -4.36
CA GLU A 44 -20.38 15.50 -5.66
C GLU A 44 -18.88 15.31 -5.88
N ALA A 45 -18.06 16.35 -5.64
CA ALA A 45 -16.60 16.26 -5.79
C ALA A 45 -16.01 15.22 -4.82
N TYR A 46 -16.51 15.19 -3.58
CA TYR A 46 -16.14 14.17 -2.61
C TYR A 46 -16.45 12.76 -3.13
N ASN A 47 -17.66 12.53 -3.63
CA ASN A 47 -18.08 11.22 -4.15
C ASN A 47 -17.24 10.80 -5.36
N ILE A 48 -16.94 11.72 -6.28
CA ILE A 48 -16.08 11.45 -7.44
C ILE A 48 -14.68 11.04 -6.98
N THR A 49 -14.06 11.80 -6.09
CA THR A 49 -12.72 11.50 -5.58
C THR A 49 -12.69 10.16 -4.84
N MET A 50 -13.70 9.87 -4.02
CA MET A 50 -13.82 8.57 -3.36
C MET A 50 -13.94 7.42 -4.37
N ASN A 51 -14.74 7.59 -5.42
CA ASN A 51 -14.87 6.58 -6.48
C ASN A 51 -13.54 6.33 -7.20
N ILE A 52 -12.79 7.38 -7.52
CA ILE A 52 -11.45 7.26 -8.13
C ILE A 52 -10.51 6.48 -7.20
N LEU A 53 -10.50 6.79 -5.90
CA LEU A 53 -9.68 6.08 -4.93
C LEU A 53 -10.10 4.60 -4.79
N PHE A 54 -11.40 4.31 -4.77
CA PHE A 54 -11.90 2.94 -4.72
C PHE A 54 -11.55 2.16 -5.99
N GLU A 55 -11.65 2.77 -7.17
CA GLU A 55 -11.27 2.11 -8.42
C GLU A 55 -9.77 1.82 -8.45
N PHE A 56 -8.95 2.78 -8.02
CA PHE A 56 -7.50 2.62 -7.93
C PHE A 56 -7.13 1.47 -6.99
N TRP A 57 -7.60 1.52 -5.75
CA TRP A 57 -7.28 0.50 -4.75
C TRP A 57 -7.95 -0.85 -5.02
N GLY A 58 -9.09 -0.87 -5.71
CA GLY A 58 -9.72 -2.08 -6.23
C GLY A 58 -8.87 -2.82 -7.26
N LYS A 59 -8.01 -2.11 -8.00
CA LYS A 59 -7.03 -2.69 -8.93
C LYS A 59 -5.71 -3.04 -8.25
N VAL A 60 -5.22 -2.18 -7.35
CA VAL A 60 -3.92 -2.34 -6.69
C VAL A 60 -3.94 -3.44 -5.62
N THR A 61 -4.99 -3.52 -4.80
CA THR A 61 -5.06 -4.49 -3.68
C THR A 61 -4.96 -5.94 -4.14
N PRO A 62 -5.66 -6.40 -5.19
CA PRO A 62 -5.49 -7.77 -5.70
C PRO A 62 -4.06 -8.08 -6.14
N CYS A 63 -3.37 -7.13 -6.77
CA CYS A 63 -1.97 -7.31 -7.18
C CYS A 63 -1.05 -7.48 -5.97
N ILE A 64 -1.24 -6.69 -4.90
CA ILE A 64 -0.49 -6.83 -3.65
C ILE A 64 -0.73 -8.22 -3.03
N LEU A 65 -1.99 -8.65 -2.95
CA LEU A 65 -2.37 -9.97 -2.45
C LEU A 65 -1.76 -11.11 -3.28
N GLN A 66 -1.64 -10.93 -4.59
CA GLN A 66 -0.98 -11.90 -5.45
C GLN A 66 0.53 -11.96 -5.19
N LEU A 67 1.20 -10.81 -5.00
CA LEU A 67 2.64 -10.75 -4.74
C LEU A 67 3.03 -11.46 -3.45
N ILE A 68 2.28 -11.27 -2.36
CA ILE A 68 2.55 -11.93 -1.07
C ILE A 68 2.42 -13.46 -1.15
N GLN A 69 1.67 -13.99 -2.12
CA GLN A 69 1.49 -15.43 -2.33
C GLN A 69 2.63 -16.07 -3.14
N GLN A 70 3.50 -15.29 -3.80
CA GLN A 70 4.52 -15.85 -4.71
C GLN A 70 5.70 -16.49 -3.97
N SER A 71 6.16 -15.88 -2.88
CA SER A 71 7.25 -16.43 -2.05
C SER A 71 7.29 -15.77 -0.68
N LYS A 72 7.86 -16.47 0.31
CA LYS A 72 8.05 -15.95 1.67
C LYS A 72 8.86 -14.64 1.67
N MET A 73 9.95 -14.59 0.90
CA MET A 73 10.78 -13.39 0.78
C MET A 73 9.97 -12.21 0.23
N LEU A 74 9.20 -12.41 -0.84
CA LEU A 74 8.39 -11.34 -1.42
C LEU A 74 7.27 -10.89 -0.47
N SER A 75 6.66 -11.83 0.27
CA SER A 75 5.70 -11.52 1.32
C SER A 75 6.29 -10.58 2.36
N GLU A 76 7.48 -10.89 2.90
CA GLU A 76 8.14 -10.06 3.92
C GLU A 76 8.42 -8.63 3.44
N ILE A 77 8.95 -8.50 2.21
CA ILE A 77 9.25 -7.20 1.59
C ILE A 77 7.98 -6.39 1.33
N VAL A 78 6.96 -7.02 0.74
CA VAL A 78 5.69 -6.36 0.43
C VAL A 78 4.99 -5.92 1.71
N SER A 79 4.91 -6.79 2.72
CA SER A 79 4.33 -6.43 4.03
C SER A 79 5.07 -5.28 4.69
N LEU A 80 6.41 -5.22 4.62
CA LEU A 80 7.20 -4.12 5.18
C LEU A 80 6.89 -2.79 4.49
N HIS A 81 6.96 -2.73 3.16
CA HIS A 81 6.68 -1.50 2.42
C HIS A 81 5.21 -1.08 2.53
N PHE A 82 4.30 -2.05 2.57
CA PHE A 82 2.88 -1.82 2.78
C PHE A 82 2.60 -1.22 4.16
N LEU A 83 3.23 -1.73 5.21
CA LEU A 83 3.10 -1.19 6.57
C LEU A 83 3.62 0.25 6.64
N SER A 84 4.81 0.51 6.08
CA SER A 84 5.37 1.87 6.03
C SER A 84 4.45 2.86 5.29
N MET A 85 3.83 2.41 4.19
CA MET A 85 2.83 3.21 3.47
C MET A 85 1.58 3.46 4.32
N LEU A 86 1.07 2.44 5.02
CA LEU A 86 -0.10 2.54 5.90
C LEU A 86 0.14 3.53 7.05
N GLU A 87 1.28 3.42 7.74
CA GLU A 87 1.69 4.35 8.80
C GLU A 87 1.71 5.80 8.29
N ALA A 88 2.32 6.03 7.13
CA ALA A 88 2.42 7.37 6.57
C ALA A 88 1.07 7.93 6.09
N LEU A 89 0.13 7.09 5.66
CA LEU A 89 -1.26 7.50 5.39
C LEU A 89 -2.00 7.89 6.69
N LEU A 90 -1.77 7.15 7.79
CA LEU A 90 -2.35 7.46 9.10
C LEU A 90 -1.79 8.77 9.67
N GLU A 91 -0.49 9.02 9.53
CA GLU A 91 0.15 10.29 9.90
C GLU A 91 -0.41 11.49 9.12
N CYS A 92 -0.81 11.26 7.86
CA CYS A 92 -1.46 12.26 7.02
C CYS A 92 -2.97 12.41 7.31
N HIS A 93 -3.50 11.73 8.33
CA HIS A 93 -4.92 11.69 8.69
C HIS A 93 -5.83 11.28 7.52
N SER A 94 -5.36 10.34 6.69
CA SER A 94 -6.15 9.80 5.58
C SER A 94 -7.46 9.20 6.09
N THR A 95 -8.58 9.72 5.60
CA THR A 95 -9.92 9.21 5.91
C THR A 95 -10.25 7.96 5.12
N PHE A 96 -9.51 7.72 4.03
CA PHE A 96 -9.72 6.58 3.14
C PHE A 96 -9.23 5.26 3.72
N VAL A 97 -8.18 5.29 4.56
CA VAL A 97 -7.59 4.09 5.17
C VAL A 97 -8.62 3.22 5.90
N ALA A 98 -9.51 3.84 6.68
CA ALA A 98 -10.55 3.11 7.42
C ALA A 98 -11.50 2.32 6.50
N LYS A 99 -11.70 2.79 5.26
CA LYS A 99 -12.56 2.13 4.27
C LYS A 99 -11.89 0.93 3.62
N LEU A 100 -10.55 0.91 3.58
CA LEU A 100 -9.77 -0.17 2.94
C LEU A 100 -9.24 -1.21 3.92
N LEU A 101 -9.21 -0.89 5.23
CA LEU A 101 -8.66 -1.78 6.26
C LEU A 101 -9.17 -3.24 6.15
N PRO A 102 -10.48 -3.51 5.93
CA PRO A 102 -10.97 -4.89 5.79
C PRO A 102 -10.36 -5.65 4.61
N LEU A 103 -10.05 -4.94 3.51
CA LEU A 103 -9.43 -5.51 2.31
C LEU A 103 -7.92 -5.74 2.50
N TRP A 104 -7.31 -5.01 3.43
CA TRP A 104 -5.88 -5.02 3.69
C TRP A 104 -5.47 -5.93 4.83
N THR A 105 -6.40 -6.37 5.69
CA THR A 105 -6.14 -7.36 6.75
C THR A 105 -5.34 -8.57 6.27
N PRO A 106 -5.63 -9.20 5.11
CA PRO A 106 -4.84 -10.35 4.65
C PRO A 106 -3.38 -10.01 4.32
N VAL A 107 -3.08 -8.77 3.91
CA VAL A 107 -1.71 -8.29 3.66
C VAL A 107 -0.95 -8.08 4.96
N LEU A 108 -1.65 -7.60 6.00
CA LEU A 108 -1.08 -7.35 7.32
C LEU A 108 -0.87 -8.64 8.12
N CYS A 109 -1.74 -9.64 7.93
CA CYS A 109 -1.68 -10.92 8.61
C CYS A 109 -0.95 -12.03 7.82
N SER A 110 -0.49 -11.75 6.60
CA SER A 110 0.17 -12.76 5.74
C SER A 110 1.46 -13.32 6.34
N ASN A 111 2.15 -12.48 7.11
CA ASN A 111 3.22 -12.85 8.00
C ASN A 111 2.66 -12.56 9.40
N HIS A 112 2.96 -13.37 10.42
CA HIS A 112 2.50 -13.19 11.81
C HIS A 112 3.03 -11.88 12.46
N ILE A 113 2.77 -10.72 11.86
CA ILE A 113 3.02 -9.39 12.38
C ILE A 113 1.85 -9.15 13.33
N GLN A 114 2.13 -9.15 14.63
CA GLN A 114 1.16 -8.66 15.61
C GLN A 114 0.82 -7.22 15.24
N LEU A 115 -0.40 -6.96 14.78
CA LEU A 115 -0.85 -5.60 14.57
C LEU A 115 -0.72 -4.83 15.90
N PRO A 116 -0.17 -3.61 15.89
CA PRO A 116 -0.23 -2.73 17.05
C PRO A 116 -1.68 -2.60 17.54
N GLY A 117 -1.91 -2.65 18.85
CA GLY A 117 -3.27 -2.68 19.43
C GLY A 117 -4.18 -1.49 19.11
N HIS A 118 -3.68 -0.45 18.42
CA HIS A 118 -4.48 0.64 17.89
C HIS A 118 -5.09 0.35 16.50
N LEU A 119 -4.75 -0.79 15.88
CA LEU A 119 -5.26 -1.25 14.59
C LEU A 119 -6.05 -2.58 14.70
N GLN A 120 -6.23 -3.11 15.91
CA GLN A 120 -7.14 -4.24 16.21
C GLN A 120 -8.56 -3.73 16.50
#